data_AF-A0A5E4BN69-F1
#
_entry.id   AF-A0A5E4BN69-F1
#
_cell.length_a   1.000
_cell.length_b   1.000
_cell.length_c   1.000
_cell.angle_alpha   90.00
_cell.angle_beta   90.00
_cell.angle_gamma   90.00
#
_symmetry.space_group_name_H-M   'P 1'
#
loop_
_entity.id
_entity.type
_entity.pdbx_description
1 polymer ?
#
loop_
_entity_poly.entity_id
_entity_poly.type
_entity_poly.pdbx_seq_one_letter_code
_entity_poly.pdbx_strand_id
1 'polypeptide(L)'
;MALIMEPVSKWSPSQVVDWMKGLDDCLQQYIKNFEREKISGDQLLRITHQELEDLGVSRIGHQELILEAVDLLCALNYGLETENLKTLSHKLNASAKNLQNFITGRRRSGHYDGRTSRKLPNDFLTSVVDLIGAAKSLLAWLD
;
A
#
# COMPACT_ATOMS: atom_id res chain seq x y z
N MET A 1 -0.72 4.00 18.76
CA MET A 1 -1.41 2.87 18.11
C MET A 1 -1.44 3.16 16.62
N ALA A 2 -0.73 2.38 15.80
CA ALA A 2 -0.93 2.48 14.36
C ALA A 2 -2.35 1.98 14.06
N LEU A 3 -3.22 2.85 13.57
CA LEU A 3 -4.51 2.43 13.05
C LEU A 3 -4.21 1.50 11.89
N ILE A 4 -4.37 0.19 12.10
CA ILE A 4 -4.35 -0.76 11.01
C ILE A 4 -5.62 -0.43 10.23
N MET A 5 -5.46 0.23 9.07
CA MET A 5 -6.60 0.42 8.16
C MET A 5 -7.15 -0.97 7.85
N GLU A 6 -8.40 -1.19 8.24
CA GLU A 6 -9.10 -2.42 7.91
C GLU A 6 -9.30 -2.44 6.38
N PRO A 7 -9.03 -3.58 5.71
CA PRO A 7 -9.20 -3.68 4.27
C PRO A 7 -10.64 -3.36 3.89
N VAL A 8 -10.81 -2.67 2.76
CA VAL A 8 -12.12 -2.20 2.29
C VAL A 8 -13.09 -3.36 2.08
N SER A 9 -12.60 -4.54 1.70
CA SER A 9 -13.42 -5.75 1.55
C SER A 9 -14.12 -6.20 2.84
N LYS A 10 -13.70 -5.71 4.01
CA LYS A 10 -14.35 -6.00 5.30
C LYS A 10 -15.25 -4.89 5.80
N TRP A 11 -15.36 -3.78 5.06
CA TRP A 11 -16.22 -2.67 5.48
C TRP A 11 -17.68 -3.10 5.57
N SER A 12 -18.27 -2.76 6.71
CA SER A 12 -19.71 -2.80 6.94
C SER A 12 -20.45 -1.81 6.04
N PRO A 13 -21.76 -2.00 5.80
CA PRO A 13 -22.55 -1.05 5.03
C PRO A 13 -22.52 0.38 5.58
N SER A 14 -22.44 0.55 6.91
CA SER A 14 -22.29 1.89 7.51
C SER A 14 -20.96 2.56 7.15
N GLN A 15 -19.87 1.79 7.07
CA GLN A 15 -18.56 2.32 6.64
C GLN A 15 -18.59 2.75 5.17
N VAL A 16 -19.31 2.01 4.31
CA VAL A 16 -19.55 2.41 2.90
C VAL A 16 -20.32 3.72 2.83
N VAL A 17 -21.41 3.85 3.61
CA VAL A 17 -22.20 5.09 3.69
C VAL A 17 -21.33 6.25 4.19
N ASP A 18 -20.50 6.04 5.22
CA ASP A 18 -19.61 7.07 5.75
C ASP A 18 -18.53 7.48 4.74
N TRP A 19 -18.00 6.54 3.95
CA TRP A 19 -17.12 6.86 2.82
C TRP A 19 -17.83 7.69 1.74
N MET A 20 -19.06 7.33 1.36
CA MET A 20 -19.83 8.08 0.37
C MET A 20 -20.11 9.54 0.77
N LYS A 21 -20.22 9.83 2.08
CA LYS A 21 -20.37 11.20 2.58
C LYS A 21 -19.16 12.10 2.27
N GLY A 22 -18.01 11.52 1.96
CA GLY A 22 -16.81 12.24 1.54
C GLY A 22 -16.72 12.53 0.04
N LEU A 23 -17.64 12.01 -0.77
CA LEU A 23 -17.68 12.25 -2.21
C LEU A 23 -18.42 13.57 -2.54
N ASP A 24 -18.40 13.98 -3.82
CA ASP A 24 -19.04 15.18 -4.31
C ASP A 24 -20.51 15.35 -3.86
N ASP A 25 -20.92 16.60 -3.62
CA ASP A 25 -22.27 16.95 -3.19
C ASP A 25 -23.37 16.41 -4.13
N CYS A 26 -23.06 16.30 -5.42
CA CYS A 26 -23.99 15.77 -6.43
C CYS A 26 -24.33 14.28 -6.24
N LEU A 27 -23.51 13.54 -5.49
CA LEU A 27 -23.65 12.11 -5.24
C LEU A 27 -24.39 11.80 -3.92
N GLN A 28 -24.51 12.78 -3.03
CA GLN A 28 -25.09 12.60 -1.69
C GLN A 28 -26.55 12.11 -1.72
N GLN A 29 -27.27 12.42 -2.80
CA GLN A 29 -28.64 11.94 -3.03
C GLN A 29 -28.77 10.40 -3.12
N TYR A 30 -27.69 9.68 -3.45
CA TYR A 30 -27.71 8.22 -3.61
C TYR A 30 -27.42 7.45 -2.32
N ILE A 31 -26.94 8.11 -1.27
CA ILE A 31 -26.52 7.45 -0.01
C ILE A 31 -27.63 6.59 0.58
N LYS A 32 -28.87 7.07 0.56
CA LYS A 32 -30.03 6.32 1.10
C LYS A 32 -30.30 5.03 0.33
N ASN A 33 -29.94 4.95 -0.95
CA ASN A 33 -30.10 3.74 -1.74
C ASN A 33 -29.03 2.72 -1.35
N PHE A 34 -27.77 3.15 -1.24
CA PHE A 34 -26.68 2.28 -0.78
C PHE A 34 -26.91 1.76 0.65
N GLU A 35 -27.42 2.61 1.54
CA GLU A 35 -27.77 2.24 2.91
C GLU A 35 -28.91 1.20 2.93
N ARG A 36 -29.98 1.44 2.15
CA ARG A 36 -31.14 0.55 2.07
C ARG A 36 -30.78 -0.82 1.50
N GLU A 37 -30.00 -0.86 0.43
CA GLU A 37 -29.53 -2.10 -0.20
C GLU A 37 -28.36 -2.74 0.56
N LYS A 38 -27.88 -2.08 1.63
CA LYS A 38 -26.82 -2.57 2.52
C LYS A 38 -25.55 -2.97 1.77
N ILE A 39 -25.11 -2.11 0.86
CA ILE A 39 -23.90 -2.34 0.08
C ILE A 39 -22.69 -2.48 1.01
N SER A 40 -22.08 -3.67 1.02
CA SER A 40 -20.84 -3.95 1.75
C SER A 40 -19.61 -3.44 0.99
N GLY A 41 -18.47 -3.30 1.67
CA GLY A 41 -17.24 -2.87 1.00
C GLY A 41 -16.75 -3.84 -0.08
N ASP A 42 -16.98 -5.14 0.11
CA ASP A 42 -16.67 -6.18 -0.87
C ASP A 42 -17.51 -6.03 -2.16
N GLN A 43 -18.77 -5.61 -2.04
CA GLN A 43 -19.63 -5.29 -3.17
C GLN A 43 -19.23 -3.95 -3.81
N LEU A 44 -18.94 -2.93 -3.00
CA LEU A 44 -18.49 -1.63 -3.49
C LEU A 44 -17.25 -1.75 -4.39
N LEU A 45 -16.25 -2.55 -3.97
CA LEU A 45 -15.02 -2.76 -4.74
C LEU A 45 -15.24 -3.44 -6.10
N ARG A 46 -16.39 -4.07 -6.32
CA ARG A 46 -16.72 -4.78 -7.56
C ARG A 46 -17.91 -4.18 -8.29
N ILE A 47 -18.35 -3.01 -7.85
CA ILE A 47 -19.57 -2.39 -8.34
C ILE A 47 -19.45 -2.08 -9.83
N THR A 48 -20.50 -2.40 -10.58
CA THR A 48 -20.57 -2.20 -12.04
C THR A 48 -21.51 -1.05 -12.39
N HIS A 49 -21.42 -0.54 -13.62
CA HIS A 49 -22.41 0.43 -14.16
C HIS A 49 -23.84 -0.07 -13.99
N GLN A 50 -24.10 -1.35 -14.24
CA GLN A 50 -25.45 -1.92 -14.12
C GLN A 50 -25.95 -1.92 -12.67
N GLU A 51 -25.10 -2.29 -11.71
CA GLU A 51 -25.48 -2.25 -10.29
C GLU A 51 -25.68 -0.82 -9.80
N LEU A 52 -24.94 0.15 -10.34
CA LEU A 52 -25.16 1.57 -10.06
C LEU A 52 -26.52 2.04 -10.61
N GLU A 53 -26.92 1.59 -11.80
CA GLU A 53 -28.28 1.85 -12.32
C GLU A 53 -29.36 1.27 -11.41
N ASP A 54 -29.20 0.02 -10.96
CA ASP A 54 -30.13 -0.66 -10.05
C ASP A 54 -30.21 0.07 -8.69
N LEU A 55 -29.12 0.72 -8.26
CA LEU A 55 -29.06 1.60 -7.09
C LEU A 55 -29.63 3.01 -7.35
N GLY A 56 -30.18 3.27 -8.54
CA GLY A 56 -30.82 4.52 -8.92
C GLY A 56 -29.86 5.60 -9.44
N VAL A 57 -28.59 5.26 -9.69
CA VAL A 57 -27.60 6.15 -10.28
C VAL A 57 -27.69 6.03 -11.81
N SER A 58 -28.71 6.61 -12.43
CA SER A 58 -28.93 6.49 -13.90
C SER A 58 -28.12 7.48 -14.74
N ARG A 59 -27.52 8.50 -14.11
CA ARG A 59 -26.71 9.51 -14.83
C ARG A 59 -25.30 8.96 -15.04
N ILE A 60 -24.91 8.78 -16.30
CA ILE A 60 -23.56 8.29 -16.67
C ILE A 60 -22.47 9.10 -15.96
N GLY A 61 -22.53 10.43 -15.97
CA GLY A 61 -21.51 11.24 -15.29
C GLY A 61 -21.42 11.00 -13.78
N HIS A 62 -22.53 10.66 -13.10
CA HIS A 62 -22.48 10.31 -11.68
C HIS A 62 -21.94 8.89 -11.46
N GLN A 63 -22.22 7.95 -12.38
CA GLN A 63 -21.64 6.61 -12.34
C GLN A 63 -20.12 6.69 -12.47
N GLU A 64 -19.61 7.46 -13.44
CA GLU A 64 -18.17 7.64 -13.66
C GLU A 64 -17.47 8.23 -12.43
N LEU A 65 -18.05 9.25 -11.77
CA LEU A 65 -17.48 9.81 -10.54
C LEU A 65 -17.38 8.78 -9.41
N ILE A 66 -18.42 7.94 -9.24
CA ILE A 66 -18.40 6.89 -8.23
C ILE A 66 -17.36 5.83 -8.56
N LEU A 67 -17.29 5.39 -9.81
CA LEU A 67 -16.33 4.37 -10.26
C LEU A 67 -14.89 4.87 -10.15
N GLU A 68 -14.61 6.13 -10.52
CA GLU A 68 -13.30 6.74 -10.33
C GLU A 68 -12.91 6.78 -8.85
N ALA A 69 -13.84 7.15 -7.96
CA ALA A 69 -13.60 7.12 -6.53
C ALA A 69 -13.35 5.70 -5.99
N VAL A 70 -14.05 4.69 -6.55
CA VAL A 70 -13.82 3.27 -6.23
C VAL A 70 -12.45 2.79 -6.72
N ASP A 71 -12.01 3.19 -7.91
CA ASP A 71 -10.68 2.87 -8.43
C ASP A 71 -9.56 3.44 -7.56
N LEU A 72 -9.71 4.68 -7.10
CA LEU A 72 -8.80 5.29 -6.13
C LEU A 72 -8.81 4.55 -4.79
N LEU A 73 -9.99 4.16 -4.31
CA LEU A 73 -10.13 3.37 -3.09
C LEU A 73 -9.46 1.99 -3.22
N CYS A 74 -9.60 1.33 -4.37
CA CYS A 74 -8.89 0.11 -4.71
C CYS A 74 -7.38 0.31 -4.67
N ALA A 75 -6.86 1.35 -5.34
CA ALA A 75 -5.43 1.65 -5.36
C ALA A 75 -4.86 1.85 -3.95
N LEU A 76 -5.59 2.56 -3.07
CA LEU A 76 -5.23 2.71 -1.66
C LEU A 76 -5.29 1.37 -0.90
N ASN A 77 -6.34 0.58 -1.11
CA ASN A 77 -6.51 -0.72 -0.47
C ASN A 77 -5.40 -1.71 -0.86
N TYR A 78 -4.99 -1.77 -2.13
CA TYR A 78 -3.90 -2.62 -2.61
C TYR A 78 -2.50 -2.06 -2.32
N GLY A 79 -2.34 -0.72 -2.31
CA GLY A 79 -1.10 -0.06 -1.90
C GLY A 79 -0.76 -0.32 -0.43
N LEU A 80 -1.77 -0.48 0.41
CA LEU A 80 -1.60 -0.92 1.81
C LEU A 80 -1.13 -2.37 1.94
N GLU A 81 -1.47 -3.26 0.99
CA GLU A 81 -1.09 -4.68 1.05
C GLU A 81 0.28 -4.99 0.43
N THR A 82 0.75 -4.20 -0.54
CA THR A 82 1.94 -4.55 -1.35
C THR A 82 3.21 -3.82 -0.93
N GLU A 83 3.20 -2.49 -0.76
CA GLU A 83 4.36 -1.69 -0.34
C GLU A 83 3.95 -0.49 0.53
N ASN A 84 3.69 -0.76 1.81
CA ASN A 84 3.46 0.28 2.81
C ASN A 84 4.74 0.65 3.58
N LEU A 85 4.74 1.79 4.27
CA LEU A 85 5.86 2.27 5.09
C LEU A 85 6.44 1.19 6.01
N LYS A 86 5.61 0.32 6.58
CA LYS A 86 6.04 -0.77 7.47
C LYS A 86 6.88 -1.80 6.70
N THR A 87 6.45 -2.23 5.51
CA THR A 87 7.21 -3.17 4.67
C THR A 87 8.51 -2.55 4.16
N LEU A 88 8.49 -1.30 3.72
CA LEU A 88 9.67 -0.57 3.24
C LEU A 88 10.69 -0.35 4.37
N SER A 89 10.23 0.06 5.56
CA SER A 89 11.06 0.17 6.76
C SER A 89 11.64 -1.17 7.19
N HIS A 90 10.87 -2.25 7.09
CA HIS A 90 11.37 -3.60 7.41
C HIS A 90 12.44 -4.07 6.42
N LYS A 91 12.25 -3.86 5.10
CA LYS A 91 13.25 -4.13 4.06
C LYS A 91 14.54 -3.34 4.31
N LEU A 92 14.42 -2.05 4.65
CA LEU A 92 15.57 -1.19 4.98
C LEU A 92 16.31 -1.69 6.24
N ASN A 93 15.58 -2.04 7.30
CA ASN A 93 16.18 -2.52 8.54
C ASN A 93 16.87 -3.89 8.35
N ALA A 94 16.28 -4.78 7.56
CA ALA A 94 16.87 -6.09 7.25
C ALA A 94 18.18 -5.95 6.45
N SER A 95 18.18 -5.12 5.40
CA SER A 95 19.39 -4.84 4.61
C SER A 95 20.48 -4.15 5.43
N ALA A 96 20.12 -3.20 6.31
CA ALA A 96 21.06 -2.54 7.22
C ALA A 96 21.71 -3.54 8.21
N LYS A 97 20.92 -4.44 8.81
CA LYS A 97 21.43 -5.49 9.70
C LYS A 97 22.34 -6.47 8.98
N ASN A 98 21.99 -6.88 7.76
CA ASN A 98 22.84 -7.74 6.94
C ASN A 98 24.20 -7.09 6.68
N LEU A 99 24.21 -5.80 6.31
CA LEU A 99 25.46 -5.06 6.10
C LEU A 99 26.29 -4.96 7.39
N GLN A 100 25.62 -4.65 8.51
CA GLN A 100 26.26 -4.57 9.83
C GLN A 100 26.90 -5.90 10.23
N ASN A 101 26.25 -7.04 9.95
CA ASN A 101 26.79 -8.37 10.21
C ASN A 101 28.06 -8.64 9.39
N PHE A 102 28.11 -8.26 8.11
CA PHE A 102 29.32 -8.37 7.30
C PHE A 102 30.47 -7.50 7.82
N ILE A 103 30.19 -6.28 8.28
CA ILE A 103 31.19 -5.37 8.85
C ILE A 103 31.73 -5.94 10.16
N THR A 104 30.84 -6.39 11.04
CA THR A 104 31.19 -6.90 12.37
C THR A 104 31.91 -8.25 12.29
N GLY A 105 31.48 -9.14 11.38
CA GLY A 105 32.15 -10.41 11.10
C GLY A 105 33.59 -10.22 10.63
N ARG A 106 33.84 -9.25 9.75
CA ARG A 106 35.21 -8.89 9.34
C ARG A 106 36.05 -8.32 10.47
N ARG A 107 35.48 -7.49 11.34
CA ARG A 107 36.18 -6.96 12.52
C ARG A 107 36.57 -8.06 13.52
N ARG A 108 35.78 -9.13 13.64
CA ARG A 108 36.06 -10.29 14.50
C ARG A 108 37.06 -11.28 13.91
N SER A 109 37.14 -11.38 12.58
CA SER A 109 37.97 -12.39 11.90
C SER A 109 39.49 -12.10 11.87
N GLY A 110 39.96 -10.93 12.31
CA GLY A 110 41.32 -10.66 12.80
C GLY A 110 42.56 -11.00 11.94
N HIS A 111 42.47 -11.72 10.83
CA HIS A 111 43.62 -12.16 10.02
C HIS A 111 43.71 -11.34 8.74
N TYR A 112 44.40 -10.21 8.85
CA TYR A 112 44.89 -9.43 7.72
C TYR A 112 46.22 -10.05 7.24
N ASP A 113 46.18 -11.00 6.32
CA ASP A 113 47.38 -11.38 5.55
C ASP A 113 47.48 -10.44 4.35
N GLY A 114 48.45 -9.52 4.41
CA GLY A 114 48.69 -8.45 3.44
C GLY A 114 49.12 -8.91 2.05
N ARG A 115 48.79 -10.13 1.62
CA ARG A 115 49.20 -10.73 0.34
C ARG A 115 48.06 -11.09 -0.62
N THR A 116 46.79 -11.07 -0.19
CA THR A 116 45.65 -11.26 -1.10
C THR A 116 44.97 -9.94 -1.45
N SER A 117 45.09 -9.58 -2.72
CA SER A 117 44.52 -8.41 -3.38
C SER A 117 43.04 -8.12 -3.02
N ARG A 118 42.83 -7.06 -2.24
CA ARG A 118 41.98 -5.87 -2.53
C ARG A 118 40.52 -6.01 -3.00
N LYS A 119 39.90 -7.18 -3.11
CA LYS A 119 38.50 -7.28 -3.55
C LYS A 119 37.54 -7.45 -2.37
N LEU A 120 36.64 -6.48 -2.22
CA LEU A 120 35.46 -6.61 -1.35
C LEU A 120 34.67 -7.86 -1.79
N PRO A 121 34.25 -8.75 -0.87
CA PRO A 121 33.43 -9.89 -1.23
C PRO A 121 32.18 -9.44 -1.99
N ASN A 122 31.81 -10.14 -3.06
CA ASN A 122 30.63 -9.78 -3.85
C ASN A 122 29.38 -9.69 -2.98
N ASP A 123 29.21 -10.58 -2.00
CA ASP A 123 28.07 -10.56 -1.09
C ASP A 123 27.99 -9.27 -0.24
N PHE A 124 29.14 -8.68 0.09
CA PHE A 124 29.17 -7.38 0.77
C PHE A 124 28.70 -6.26 -0.17
N LEU A 125 29.15 -6.28 -1.42
CA LEU A 125 28.71 -5.31 -2.43
C LEU A 125 27.21 -5.46 -2.72
N THR A 126 26.70 -6.68 -2.84
CA THR A 126 25.26 -6.98 -2.95
C THR A 126 24.50 -6.41 -1.75
N SER A 127 24.97 -6.63 -0.52
CA SER A 127 24.34 -6.08 0.68
C SER A 127 24.30 -4.55 0.71
N VAL A 128 25.30 -3.87 0.13
CA VAL A 128 25.29 -2.40 -0.02
C VAL A 128 24.26 -1.97 -1.07
N VAL A 129 24.21 -2.66 -2.21
CA VAL A 129 23.23 -2.39 -3.27
C VAL A 129 21.81 -2.61 -2.77
N ASP A 130 21.55 -3.68 -2.03
CA ASP A 130 20.23 -3.99 -1.44
C ASP A 130 19.80 -2.90 -0.46
N LEU A 131 20.72 -2.40 0.38
CA LEU A 131 20.44 -1.30 1.31
C LEU A 131 20.10 0.00 0.57
N ILE A 132 20.88 0.34 -0.46
CA ILE A 132 20.62 1.51 -1.30
C ILE A 132 19.26 1.36 -2.02
N GLY A 133 18.95 0.17 -2.53
CA GLY A 133 17.67 -0.14 -3.17
C GLY A 133 16.51 0.08 -2.20
N ALA A 134 16.57 -0.51 -1.00
CA ALA A 134 15.54 -0.33 0.02
C ALA A 134 15.37 1.13 0.46
N ALA A 135 16.46 1.89 0.59
CA ALA A 135 16.41 3.32 0.93
C ALA A 135 15.78 4.16 -0.19
N LYS A 136 16.11 3.89 -1.46
CA LYS A 136 15.51 4.57 -2.61
C LYS A 136 14.01 4.30 -2.71
N SER A 137 13.58 3.05 -2.54
CA SER A 137 12.16 2.70 -2.54
C SER A 137 11.40 3.39 -1.42
N LEU A 138 12.00 3.49 -0.22
CA LEU A 138 11.38 4.21 0.90
C LEU A 138 11.27 5.72 0.61
N LEU A 139 12.30 6.34 0.03
CA LEU A 139 12.28 7.75 -0.32
C LEU A 139 11.26 8.05 -1.41
N ALA A 140 11.19 7.23 -2.46
CA ALA A 140 10.21 7.38 -3.54
C ALA A 140 8.76 7.21 -3.08
N TRP A 141 8.54 6.52 -1.95
CA TRP A 141 7.22 6.39 -1.34
C TRP A 141 6.84 7.63 -0.49
N LEU A 142 7.82 8.38 0.01
CA LEU A 142 7.61 9.57 0.84
C LEU A 142 7.47 10.87 0.04
N ASP A 143 7.90 10.88 -1.22
CA ASP A 143 7.83 12.00 -2.16
C ASP A 143 6.44 12.04 -2.84
#